data_AF-A0A7R9DGJ7-F1
#
_entry.id   AF-A0A7R9DGJ7-F1
#
_cell.length_a   1.000
_cell.length_b   1.000
_cell.length_c   1.000
_cell.angle_alpha   90.00
_cell.angle_beta   90.00
_cell.angle_gamma   90.00
#
_symmetry.space_group_name_H-M   'P 1'
#
loop_
_entity.id
_entity.type
_entity.pdbx_description
1 polymer ?
#
loop_
_entity_poly.entity_id
_entity_poly.type
_entity_poly.pdbx_seq_one_letter_code
_entity_poly.pdbx_strand_id
1 'polypeptide(L)'
;MSEECLSTGEILDSLEFGYWCTETKVTGSIPVVVKLDMLPLLLLATMVSAAPLSRLDRIADLIAALQRYYSSDCVFLVHDVENHQMSVRSYKALVMVKKMLLYRGISVFTRVLGEGYDQPTCSLMIPLQVLYTSKTRLKYYGAKVSAALGLTNVRWLIWLEHNPDSLDNIFEGIDISYGSEVLFLQWTDSGAILTEVFRFRKDLPLQKLIFANWNRVEGLVTHESNRLIRRSDFHGLTLDVAVLHEPPNTILYKETDRPLEVTGYYGQVWRILEQKLNFT
;
A
#
# COMPACT_ATOMS: atom_id res chain seq x y z
N MET A 1 70.24 22.72 -16.07
CA MET A 1 69.03 22.20 -16.73
C MET A 1 68.30 21.38 -15.70
N SER A 2 67.38 22.06 -15.04
CA SER A 2 66.61 21.67 -13.87
C SER A 2 65.17 21.92 -14.27
N GLU A 3 64.37 20.87 -14.38
CA GLU A 3 62.93 21.00 -14.64
C GLU A 3 62.22 21.12 -13.29
N GLU A 4 61.62 22.30 -13.08
CA GLU A 4 60.78 22.63 -11.93
C GLU A 4 59.37 22.05 -12.11
N CYS A 5 58.82 21.51 -11.03
CA CYS A 5 57.42 21.13 -10.92
C CYS A 5 56.51 22.37 -10.95
N LEU A 6 55.53 22.40 -11.86
CA LEU A 6 54.48 23.41 -11.88
C LEU A 6 53.35 23.07 -10.90
N SER A 7 52.93 24.07 -10.12
CA SER A 7 51.70 24.07 -9.34
C SER A 7 50.55 24.64 -10.15
N THR A 8 49.38 24.01 -10.15
CA THR A 8 48.13 24.65 -10.58
C THR A 8 46.95 24.15 -9.74
N GLY A 9 46.14 25.11 -9.29
CA GLY A 9 44.79 24.89 -8.76
C GLY A 9 43.72 25.03 -9.85
N GLU A 10 42.57 24.41 -9.51
CA GLU A 10 41.19 24.57 -10.01
C GLU A 10 40.74 24.09 -11.40
N ILE A 11 40.03 22.94 -11.34
CA ILE A 11 38.67 22.62 -11.85
C ILE A 11 38.45 22.26 -13.35
N LEU A 12 37.92 21.04 -13.49
CA LEU A 12 37.04 20.41 -14.50
C LEU A 12 37.65 19.57 -15.65
N ASP A 13 37.01 18.40 -15.78
CA ASP A 13 37.00 17.43 -16.88
C ASP A 13 38.23 16.55 -17.13
N SER A 14 38.37 15.51 -16.32
CA SER A 14 38.55 14.12 -16.79
C SER A 14 38.74 13.16 -15.63
N LEU A 15 38.17 11.96 -15.74
CA LEU A 15 38.51 10.81 -14.90
C LEU A 15 39.94 10.38 -15.24
N GLU A 16 40.93 10.99 -14.60
CA GLU A 16 42.31 10.49 -14.61
C GLU A 16 42.63 9.80 -13.28
N PHE A 17 42.92 8.51 -13.40
CA PHE A 17 43.40 7.65 -12.32
C PHE A 17 44.72 8.20 -11.78
N GLY A 18 44.74 8.60 -10.50
CA GLY A 18 45.96 9.03 -9.83
C GLY A 18 46.96 7.88 -9.70
N TYR A 19 48.11 8.00 -10.36
CA TYR A 19 49.27 7.14 -10.15
C TYR A 19 49.99 7.54 -8.86
N TRP A 20 50.06 6.64 -7.89
CA TRP A 20 50.96 6.77 -6.74
C TRP A 20 52.35 6.25 -7.12
N CYS A 21 53.35 7.12 -7.15
CA CYS A 21 54.76 6.72 -7.24
C CYS A 21 55.28 6.39 -5.84
N THR A 22 55.56 5.12 -5.54
CA THR A 22 56.42 4.73 -4.43
C THR A 22 57.80 4.39 -4.98
N GLU A 23 58.83 5.13 -4.57
CA GLU A 23 60.22 4.76 -4.82
C GLU A 23 60.57 3.49 -4.02
N THR A 24 60.85 2.39 -4.72
CA THR A 24 61.57 1.25 -4.16
C THR A 24 62.89 1.08 -4.89
N LYS A 25 63.99 1.23 -4.14
CA LYS A 25 65.36 1.02 -4.60
C LYS A 25 65.56 -0.42 -5.10
N VAL A 26 66.18 -0.51 -6.27
CA VAL A 26 66.48 -1.72 -7.04
C VAL A 26 67.59 -2.54 -6.41
N THR A 27 67.40 -3.86 -6.29
CA THR A 27 68.48 -4.84 -6.45
C THR A 27 68.06 -5.91 -7.46
N GLY A 28 68.76 -5.89 -8.61
CA GLY A 28 68.83 -6.88 -9.69
C GLY A 28 67.77 -7.99 -9.76
N SER A 29 66.78 -7.82 -10.64
CA SER A 29 66.06 -8.92 -11.29
C SER A 29 65.44 -8.39 -12.60
N ILE A 30 65.44 -9.21 -13.65
CA ILE A 30 64.86 -8.89 -14.98
C ILE A 30 63.37 -8.55 -14.80
N PRO A 31 62.86 -7.43 -15.35
CA PRO A 31 61.44 -7.10 -15.22
C PRO A 31 60.61 -8.00 -16.13
N VAL A 32 59.86 -8.92 -15.53
CA VAL A 32 58.77 -9.65 -16.21
C VAL A 32 57.58 -8.70 -16.26
N VAL A 33 57.28 -8.17 -17.44
CA VAL A 33 56.06 -7.39 -17.67
C VAL A 33 54.89 -8.38 -17.75
N VAL A 34 54.21 -8.59 -16.62
CA VAL A 34 52.94 -9.31 -16.59
C VAL A 34 51.86 -8.34 -17.06
N LYS A 35 51.40 -8.52 -18.29
CA LYS A 35 50.22 -7.83 -18.81
C LYS A 35 48.99 -8.42 -18.11
N LEU A 36 48.59 -7.84 -16.98
CA LEU A 36 47.29 -8.15 -16.39
C LEU A 36 46.22 -7.55 -17.31
N ASP A 37 45.53 -8.41 -18.07
CA ASP A 37 44.28 -8.01 -18.70
C ASP A 37 43.33 -7.57 -17.58
N MET A 38 42.99 -6.27 -17.56
CA MET A 38 42.08 -5.65 -16.60
C MET A 38 40.60 -5.98 -16.87
N LEU A 39 40.31 -6.68 -17.96
CA LEU A 39 38.95 -7.07 -18.37
C LEU A 39 38.22 -8.01 -17.40
N PRO A 40 38.85 -9.04 -16.78
CA PRO A 40 38.18 -9.90 -15.81
C PRO A 40 37.91 -9.17 -14.48
N LEU A 41 38.73 -8.18 -14.12
CA LEU A 41 38.56 -7.36 -12.93
C LEU A 41 37.40 -6.36 -13.08
N LEU A 42 37.19 -5.82 -14.29
CA LEU A 42 36.01 -5.00 -14.59
C LEU A 42 34.70 -5.82 -14.59
N LEU A 43 34.74 -7.08 -15.02
CA LEU A 43 33.58 -7.99 -15.01
C LEU A 43 33.18 -8.46 -13.60
N LEU A 44 34.11 -8.48 -12.64
CA LEU A 44 33.80 -8.73 -11.23
C LEU A 44 33.19 -7.51 -10.51
N ALA A 45 33.42 -6.30 -11.02
CA ALA A 45 32.80 -5.08 -10.49
C ALA A 45 31.32 -4.91 -10.90
N THR A 46 30.82 -5.72 -11.85
CA THR A 46 29.40 -5.77 -12.22
C THR A 46 28.60 -6.83 -11.48
N MET A 47 29.16 -7.46 -10.44
CA MET A 47 28.35 -8.12 -9.43
C MET A 47 27.55 -7.05 -8.72
N VAL A 48 26.37 -6.79 -9.28
CA VAL A 48 25.30 -5.94 -8.78
C VAL A 48 25.23 -6.13 -7.28
N SER A 49 25.87 -5.22 -6.55
CA SER A 49 25.44 -4.89 -5.21
C SER A 49 24.02 -4.40 -5.40
N ALA A 50 23.07 -5.32 -5.29
CA ALA A 50 21.70 -5.01 -4.98
C ALA A 50 21.75 -4.41 -3.58
N ALA A 51 22.21 -3.16 -3.51
CA ALA A 51 22.12 -2.36 -2.31
C ALA A 51 20.66 -2.49 -1.86
N PRO A 52 20.39 -2.87 -0.60
CA PRO A 52 19.04 -2.99 -0.12
C PRO A 52 18.37 -1.63 -0.30
N LEU A 53 17.59 -1.53 -1.38
CA LEU A 53 16.88 -0.32 -1.75
C LEU A 53 16.04 0.11 -0.56
N SER A 54 16.12 1.39 -0.24
CA SER A 54 15.52 1.92 0.98
C SER A 54 14.04 1.52 1.08
N ARG A 55 13.55 1.25 2.28
CA ARG A 55 12.14 0.92 2.56
C ARG A 55 11.14 1.88 1.90
N LEU A 56 11.54 3.14 1.70
CA LEU A 56 10.75 4.19 1.06
C LEU A 56 10.57 3.99 -0.46
N ASP A 57 11.55 3.39 -1.12
CA ASP A 57 11.45 3.08 -2.54
C ASP A 57 10.48 1.91 -2.77
N ARG A 58 10.50 0.90 -1.89
CA ARG A 58 9.54 -0.23 -1.91
C ARG A 58 8.09 0.24 -1.78
N ILE A 59 7.80 1.15 -0.85
CA ILE A 59 6.44 1.69 -0.69
C ILE A 59 6.04 2.55 -1.90
N ALA A 60 6.95 3.32 -2.50
CA ALA A 60 6.64 4.10 -3.70
C ALA A 60 6.28 3.19 -4.89
N ASP A 61 7.01 2.09 -5.08
CA ASP A 61 6.68 1.10 -6.11
C ASP A 61 5.32 0.42 -5.87
N LEU A 62 5.02 0.09 -4.62
CA LEU A 62 3.74 -0.51 -4.23
C LEU A 62 2.58 0.47 -4.47
N ILE A 63 2.72 1.73 -4.06
CA ILE A 63 1.70 2.77 -4.30
C ILE A 63 1.49 2.95 -5.82
N ALA A 64 2.57 2.96 -6.60
CA ALA A 64 2.49 3.04 -8.06
C ALA A 64 1.82 1.80 -8.68
N ALA A 65 2.01 0.61 -8.10
CA ALA A 65 1.33 -0.60 -8.55
C ALA A 65 -0.17 -0.56 -8.23
N LEU A 66 -0.55 -0.12 -7.02
CA LEU A 66 -1.96 0.05 -6.64
C LEU A 66 -2.65 1.13 -7.46
N GLN A 67 -1.99 2.27 -7.69
CA GLN A 67 -2.52 3.34 -8.52
C GLN A 67 -2.86 2.84 -9.93
N ARG A 68 -1.98 2.04 -10.54
CA ARG A 68 -2.22 1.40 -11.85
C ARG A 68 -3.33 0.36 -11.80
N TYR A 69 -3.30 -0.53 -10.81
CA TYR A 69 -4.34 -1.56 -10.63
C TYR A 69 -5.74 -0.94 -10.57
N TYR A 70 -5.86 0.16 -9.83
CA TYR A 70 -7.11 0.86 -9.61
C TYR A 70 -7.47 1.87 -10.71
N SER A 71 -6.57 2.11 -11.67
CA SER A 71 -6.68 3.19 -12.65
C SER A 71 -6.96 4.55 -12.00
N SER A 72 -6.36 4.82 -10.84
CA SER A 72 -6.56 6.08 -10.13
C SER A 72 -5.73 7.19 -10.78
N ASP A 73 -6.34 8.31 -11.15
CA ASP A 73 -5.63 9.43 -11.80
C ASP A 73 -4.60 10.12 -10.90
N CYS A 74 -4.78 10.00 -9.58
CA CYS A 74 -3.93 10.66 -8.61
C CYS A 74 -3.84 9.87 -7.31
N VAL A 75 -2.81 10.23 -6.52
CA VAL A 75 -2.59 9.74 -5.17
C VAL A 75 -2.62 10.90 -4.19
N PHE A 76 -3.38 10.78 -3.11
CA PHE A 76 -3.31 11.71 -1.98
C PHE A 76 -2.50 11.07 -0.87
N LEU A 77 -1.40 11.70 -0.47
CA LEU A 77 -0.69 11.36 0.75
C LEU A 77 -1.36 12.10 1.90
N VAL A 78 -2.10 11.34 2.71
CA VAL A 78 -2.86 11.85 3.85
C VAL A 78 -1.98 11.76 5.09
N HIS A 79 -1.88 12.87 5.79
CA HIS A 79 -1.16 12.96 7.05
C HIS A 79 -2.05 13.56 8.13
N ASP A 80 -1.73 13.23 9.37
CA ASP A 80 -2.43 13.71 10.55
C ASP A 80 -1.65 14.89 11.16
N VAL A 81 -2.16 16.11 10.98
CA VAL A 81 -1.51 17.37 11.40
C VAL A 81 -2.56 18.33 11.95
N GLU A 82 -3.26 17.95 13.03
CA GLU A 82 -4.04 18.96 13.73
C GLU A 82 -3.23 19.74 14.79
N ASN A 83 -1.98 19.36 15.06
CA ASN A 83 -1.14 20.03 16.08
C ASN A 83 0.35 20.19 15.71
N HIS A 84 0.71 20.22 14.42
CA HIS A 84 2.11 20.41 13.96
C HIS A 84 3.14 19.37 14.45
N GLN A 85 2.74 18.30 15.15
CA GLN A 85 3.65 17.29 15.69
C GLN A 85 3.67 15.99 14.88
N MET A 86 3.69 16.09 13.54
CA MET A 86 4.21 14.95 12.78
C MET A 86 5.72 14.88 13.05
N SER A 87 6.23 13.71 13.44
CA SER A 87 7.66 13.56 13.65
C SER A 87 8.43 13.95 12.38
N VAL A 88 9.58 14.61 12.53
CA VAL A 88 10.45 14.98 11.39
C VAL A 88 10.75 13.77 10.51
N ARG A 89 10.89 12.59 11.13
CA ARG A 89 11.08 11.31 10.43
C ARG A 89 9.89 10.96 9.55
N SER A 90 8.67 11.09 10.07
CA SER A 90 7.45 10.75 9.34
C SER A 90 7.20 11.73 8.19
N TYR A 91 7.44 13.03 8.43
CA TYR A 91 7.36 14.06 7.38
C TYR A 91 8.37 13.81 6.26
N LYS A 92 9.63 13.52 6.62
CA LYS A 92 10.69 13.19 5.67
C LYS A 92 10.33 11.98 4.82
N ALA A 93 9.76 10.94 5.43
CA ALA A 93 9.29 9.75 4.70
C ALA A 93 8.23 10.11 3.65
N LEU A 94 7.21 10.87 4.02
CA LEU A 94 6.16 11.31 3.08
C LEU A 94 6.70 12.17 1.94
N VAL A 95 7.59 13.13 2.24
CA VAL A 95 8.21 13.98 1.21
C VAL A 95 9.05 13.15 0.24
N MET A 96 9.81 12.17 0.75
CA MET A 96 10.60 11.27 -0.09
C MET A 96 9.71 10.41 -0.98
N VAL A 97 8.65 9.81 -0.43
CA VAL A 97 7.68 9.02 -1.21
C VAL A 97 6.98 9.90 -2.25
N LYS A 98 6.59 11.13 -1.91
CA LYS A 98 6.02 12.10 -2.86
C LYS A 98 6.96 12.33 -4.04
N LYS A 99 8.24 12.65 -3.77
CA LYS A 99 9.25 12.86 -4.82
C LYS A 99 9.42 11.62 -5.70
N MET A 100 9.48 10.44 -5.09
CA MET A 100 9.61 9.16 -5.78
C MET A 100 8.43 8.87 -6.71
N LEU A 101 7.20 9.18 -6.28
CA LEU A 101 6.00 9.00 -7.09
C LEU A 101 5.93 10.02 -8.25
N LEU A 102 6.30 11.28 -7.99
CA LEU A 102 6.38 12.31 -9.04
C LEU A 102 7.40 11.94 -10.12
N TYR A 103 8.56 11.38 -9.73
CA TYR A 103 9.57 10.89 -10.68
C TYR A 103 9.06 9.74 -11.56
N ARG A 104 8.06 8.98 -11.07
CA ARG A 104 7.35 7.93 -11.83
C ARG A 104 6.19 8.48 -12.68
N GLY A 105 6.01 9.79 -12.76
CA GLY A 105 4.94 10.44 -13.53
C GLY A 105 3.56 10.36 -12.87
N ILE A 106 3.48 10.04 -11.57
CA ILE A 106 2.20 9.94 -10.86
C ILE A 106 1.86 11.30 -10.24
N SER A 107 0.63 11.77 -10.47
CA SER A 107 0.12 12.99 -9.82
C SER A 107 -0.11 12.73 -8.33
N VAL A 108 0.60 13.49 -7.48
CA VAL A 108 0.54 13.31 -6.02
C VAL A 108 0.27 14.61 -5.28
N PHE A 109 -0.78 14.58 -4.45
CA PHE A 109 -1.18 15.67 -3.58
C PHE A 109 -0.98 15.28 -2.11
N THR A 110 -0.96 16.27 -1.22
CA THR A 110 -0.82 16.08 0.22
C THR A 110 -2.02 16.71 0.92
N ARG A 111 -2.59 16.01 1.90
CA ARG A 111 -3.80 16.47 2.60
C ARG A 111 -3.73 16.15 4.10
N VAL A 112 -4.36 17.00 4.91
CA VAL A 112 -4.57 16.73 6.32
C VAL A 112 -5.81 15.87 6.54
N LEU A 113 -5.70 14.84 7.38
CA LEU A 113 -6.82 14.01 7.78
C LEU A 113 -7.93 14.86 8.43
N GLY A 114 -9.13 14.83 7.85
CA GLY A 114 -10.30 15.52 8.38
C GLY A 114 -10.57 16.91 7.81
N GLU A 115 -9.66 17.49 7.02
CA GLU A 115 -9.97 18.69 6.23
C GLU A 115 -10.96 18.35 5.11
N GLY A 116 -11.78 19.31 4.67
CA GLY A 116 -12.78 19.14 3.60
C GLY A 116 -12.19 18.70 2.25
N TYR A 117 -13.04 18.29 1.32
CA TYR A 117 -12.67 17.80 -0.02
C TYR A 117 -12.49 18.94 -1.06
N ASP A 118 -12.13 20.15 -0.63
CA ASP A 118 -12.09 21.35 -1.48
C ASP A 118 -10.77 21.51 -2.27
N GLN A 119 -10.19 20.41 -2.74
CA GLN A 119 -8.85 20.38 -3.33
C GLN A 119 -8.85 19.78 -4.76
N PRO A 120 -7.81 20.07 -5.58
CA PRO A 120 -7.88 20.04 -7.03
C PRO A 120 -8.48 18.75 -7.56
N THR A 121 -9.36 18.92 -8.54
CA THR A 121 -10.05 17.83 -9.24
C THR A 121 -8.99 16.94 -9.88
N CYS A 122 -8.65 15.83 -9.21
CA CYS A 122 -8.38 14.62 -9.95
C CYS A 122 -9.61 14.41 -10.84
N SER A 123 -9.39 14.09 -12.11
CA SER A 123 -10.46 13.79 -13.06
C SER A 123 -11.39 12.70 -12.53
N LEU A 124 -12.47 12.42 -13.27
CA LEU A 124 -13.64 11.58 -12.99
C LEU A 124 -13.42 10.19 -12.30
N MET A 125 -12.19 9.80 -11.93
CA MET A 125 -11.83 8.52 -11.30
C MET A 125 -11.63 8.59 -9.78
N ILE A 126 -11.82 7.43 -9.13
CA ILE A 126 -11.73 7.26 -7.68
C ILE A 126 -10.27 7.42 -7.22
N PRO A 127 -9.95 8.39 -6.33
CA PRO A 127 -8.59 8.63 -5.88
C PRO A 127 -8.07 7.54 -4.94
N LEU A 128 -6.76 7.28 -4.98
CA LEU A 128 -6.05 6.46 -4.00
C LEU A 128 -5.52 7.36 -2.88
N GLN A 129 -6.04 7.18 -1.67
CA GLN A 129 -5.57 7.88 -0.47
C GLN A 129 -4.62 6.99 0.31
N VAL A 130 -3.43 7.49 0.63
CA VAL A 130 -2.42 6.78 1.41
C VAL A 130 -2.28 7.47 2.76
N LEU A 131 -2.79 6.83 3.81
CA LEU A 131 -2.66 7.31 5.18
C LEU A 131 -1.39 6.73 5.79
N TYR A 132 -0.40 7.58 6.05
CA TYR A 132 0.80 7.19 6.78
C TYR A 132 0.72 7.64 8.24
N THR A 133 0.74 6.69 9.17
CA THR A 133 0.55 6.99 10.59
C THR A 133 1.19 5.94 11.51
N SER A 134 1.14 6.17 12.81
CA SER A 134 1.50 5.18 13.83
C SER A 134 0.24 4.55 14.43
N LYS A 135 0.35 3.35 15.01
CA LYS A 135 -0.75 2.68 15.72
C LYS A 135 -1.39 3.59 16.78
N THR A 136 -0.56 4.26 17.58
CA THR A 136 -1.02 5.16 18.64
C THR A 136 -1.83 6.33 18.09
N ARG A 137 -1.37 6.95 16.99
CA ARG A 137 -2.08 8.06 16.35
C ARG A 137 -3.37 7.60 15.68
N LEU A 138 -3.36 6.46 15.01
CA LEU A 138 -4.57 5.90 14.40
C LEU A 138 -5.67 5.70 15.46
N LYS A 139 -5.32 5.16 16.63
CA LYS A 139 -6.26 5.04 17.77
C LYS A 139 -6.70 6.40 18.31
N TYR A 140 -5.75 7.30 18.53
CA TYR A 140 -6.04 8.63 19.09
C TYR A 140 -7.02 9.43 18.21
N TYR A 141 -6.86 9.36 16.89
CA TYR A 141 -7.75 10.02 15.93
C TYR A 141 -8.86 9.12 15.39
N GLY A 142 -9.19 8.03 16.10
CA GLY A 142 -10.08 6.98 15.62
C GLY A 142 -11.41 7.49 15.04
N ALA A 143 -12.05 8.47 15.69
CA ALA A 143 -13.31 9.05 15.20
C ALA A 143 -13.16 9.76 13.84
N LYS A 144 -12.06 10.50 13.63
CA LYS A 144 -11.77 11.19 12.36
C LYS A 144 -11.36 10.21 11.28
N VAL A 145 -10.55 9.22 11.66
CA VAL A 145 -10.18 8.11 10.79
C VAL A 145 -11.44 7.39 10.33
N SER A 146 -12.36 7.04 11.22
CA SER A 146 -13.63 6.42 10.86
C SER A 146 -14.47 7.28 9.92
N ALA A 147 -14.59 8.57 10.18
CA ALA A 147 -15.30 9.48 9.29
C ALA A 147 -14.67 9.52 7.88
N ALA A 148 -13.34 9.51 7.80
CA ALA A 148 -12.63 9.51 6.52
C ALA A 148 -12.70 8.15 5.80
N LEU A 149 -12.53 7.05 6.53
CA LEU A 149 -12.58 5.69 5.99
C LEU A 149 -14.00 5.28 5.61
N GLY A 150 -15.05 5.86 6.21
CA GLY A 150 -16.46 5.61 5.89
C GLY A 150 -16.90 6.10 4.51
N LEU A 151 -16.02 6.76 3.75
CA LEU A 151 -16.32 7.28 2.43
C LEU A 151 -16.27 6.17 1.37
N THR A 152 -17.39 5.96 0.67
CA THR A 152 -17.61 4.83 -0.24
C THR A 152 -16.94 4.97 -1.61
N ASN A 153 -16.58 6.20 -2.02
CA ASN A 153 -15.96 6.52 -3.31
C ASN A 153 -14.47 6.88 -3.16
N VAL A 154 -13.80 6.27 -2.19
CA VAL A 154 -12.39 6.48 -1.91
C VAL A 154 -11.73 5.13 -1.62
N ARG A 155 -10.53 4.94 -2.17
CA ARG A 155 -9.69 3.78 -1.86
C ARG A 155 -8.61 4.20 -0.89
N TRP A 156 -8.47 3.48 0.20
CA TRP A 156 -7.52 3.79 1.24
C TRP A 156 -6.42 2.73 1.31
N LEU A 157 -5.18 3.19 1.39
CA LEU A 157 -4.03 2.39 1.81
C LEU A 157 -3.55 2.92 3.16
N ILE A 158 -3.65 2.10 4.20
CA ILE A 158 -3.13 2.41 5.53
C ILE A 158 -1.72 1.83 5.61
N TRP A 159 -0.75 2.72 5.72
CA TRP A 159 0.66 2.39 5.90
C TRP A 159 1.11 2.78 7.31
N LEU A 160 1.47 1.80 8.12
CA LEU A 160 1.99 2.05 9.46
C LEU A 160 3.52 2.17 9.48
N GLU A 161 4.03 2.98 10.40
CA GLU A 161 5.46 3.11 10.69
C GLU A 161 6.11 1.74 11.03
N HIS A 162 5.38 0.92 11.78
CA HIS A 162 5.75 -0.41 12.21
C HIS A 162 4.62 -1.40 11.94
N ASN A 163 4.98 -2.64 11.60
CA ASN A 163 4.00 -3.71 11.49
C ASN A 163 3.36 -3.94 12.88
N PRO A 164 2.05 -4.14 12.93
CA PRO A 164 1.36 -4.42 14.17
C PRO A 164 1.31 -5.91 14.49
N ASP A 165 1.06 -6.22 15.75
CA ASP A 165 0.83 -7.61 16.18
C ASP A 165 -0.60 -8.09 15.87
N SER A 166 -1.58 -7.18 15.84
CA SER A 166 -2.99 -7.50 15.61
C SER A 166 -3.74 -6.33 14.98
N LEU A 167 -4.45 -6.62 13.88
CA LEU A 167 -5.35 -5.66 13.21
C LEU A 167 -6.60 -5.37 14.05
N ASP A 168 -7.13 -6.35 14.77
CA ASP A 168 -8.31 -6.17 15.62
C ASP A 168 -8.05 -5.14 16.70
N ASN A 169 -6.85 -5.20 17.30
CA ASN A 169 -6.41 -4.21 18.28
C ASN A 169 -6.28 -2.82 17.64
N ILE A 170 -5.70 -2.69 16.44
CA ILE A 170 -5.52 -1.39 15.80
C ILE A 170 -6.86 -0.72 15.46
N PHE A 171 -7.79 -1.48 14.90
CA PHE A 171 -9.08 -1.00 14.42
C PHE A 171 -10.19 -1.15 15.47
N GLU A 172 -9.81 -1.36 16.73
CA GLU A 172 -10.71 -1.28 17.87
C GLU A 172 -11.26 0.15 17.98
N GLY A 173 -12.59 0.28 17.97
CA GLY A 173 -13.27 1.58 18.01
C GLY A 173 -13.21 2.38 16.71
N ILE A 174 -12.55 1.85 15.66
CA ILE A 174 -12.55 2.44 14.32
C ILE A 174 -13.58 1.71 13.47
N ASP A 175 -14.64 2.43 13.12
CA ASP A 175 -15.65 1.97 12.18
C ASP A 175 -15.12 2.08 10.74
N ILE A 176 -15.29 1.00 9.97
CA ILE A 176 -14.92 0.88 8.56
C ILE A 176 -16.08 0.20 7.85
N SER A 177 -16.86 0.97 7.09
CA SER A 177 -18.09 0.46 6.48
C SER A 177 -17.84 -0.60 5.41
N TYR A 178 -18.82 -1.48 5.18
CA TYR A 178 -18.82 -2.42 4.06
C TYR A 178 -18.77 -1.74 2.68
N GLY A 179 -19.17 -0.47 2.56
CA GLY A 179 -19.07 0.27 1.30
C GLY A 179 -17.65 0.76 0.98
N SER A 180 -16.78 0.84 1.99
CA SER A 180 -15.43 1.39 1.90
C SER A 180 -14.43 0.36 1.38
N GLU A 181 -13.41 0.81 0.64
CA GLU A 181 -12.29 -0.04 0.22
C GLU A 181 -11.01 0.40 0.95
N VAL A 182 -10.68 -0.32 2.04
CA VAL A 182 -9.54 -0.02 2.90
C VAL A 182 -8.57 -1.18 2.90
N LEU A 183 -7.36 -0.93 2.41
CA LEU A 183 -6.25 -1.86 2.41
C LEU A 183 -5.27 -1.50 3.52
N PHE A 184 -4.92 -2.49 4.32
CA PHE A 184 -3.86 -2.41 5.30
C PHE A 184 -2.57 -3.01 4.74
N LEU A 185 -1.46 -2.28 4.87
CA LEU A 185 -0.15 -2.73 4.42
C LEU A 185 0.67 -3.34 5.56
N GLN A 186 1.09 -4.59 5.37
CA GLN A 186 2.05 -5.27 6.24
C GLN A 186 3.30 -5.68 5.47
N TRP A 187 4.47 -5.25 5.92
CA TRP A 187 5.74 -5.65 5.30
C TRP A 187 6.17 -7.05 5.77
N THR A 188 6.77 -7.82 4.88
CA THR A 188 7.42 -9.10 5.19
C THR A 188 8.85 -9.09 4.67
N ASP A 189 9.62 -10.15 4.99
CA ASP A 189 10.98 -10.31 4.48
C ASP A 189 11.01 -10.41 2.95
N SER A 190 9.99 -11.05 2.35
CA SER A 190 9.88 -11.28 0.90
C SER A 190 9.16 -10.16 0.14
N GLY A 191 8.41 -9.29 0.83
CA GLY A 191 7.48 -8.41 0.13
C GLY A 191 6.57 -7.62 1.06
N ALA A 192 5.34 -7.45 0.62
CA ALA A 192 4.24 -6.87 1.36
C ALA A 192 2.98 -7.72 1.16
N ILE A 193 2.17 -7.79 2.21
CA ILE A 193 0.83 -8.35 2.18
C ILE A 193 -0.14 -7.19 2.34
N LEU A 194 -1.12 -7.12 1.44
CA LEU A 194 -2.23 -6.17 1.51
C LEU A 194 -3.46 -6.90 2.01
N THR A 195 -3.97 -6.46 3.15
CA THR A 195 -5.18 -7.03 3.76
C THR A 195 -6.30 -6.02 3.64
N GLU A 196 -7.37 -6.38 2.95
CA GLU A 196 -8.61 -5.62 2.94
C GLU A 196 -9.33 -5.76 4.28
N VAL A 197 -9.77 -4.63 4.84
CA VAL A 197 -10.44 -4.57 6.15
C VAL A 197 -11.76 -3.82 6.04
N PHE A 198 -12.82 -4.36 6.66
CA PHE A 198 -14.14 -3.76 6.70
C PHE A 198 -15.00 -4.38 7.82
N ARG A 199 -16.15 -3.76 8.12
CA ARG A 199 -17.21 -4.30 8.98
C ARG A 199 -18.53 -4.25 8.23
N PHE A 200 -19.34 -5.28 8.37
CA PHE A 200 -20.72 -5.27 7.88
C PHE A 200 -21.58 -4.24 8.62
N ARG A 201 -21.34 -4.11 9.94
CA ARG A 201 -21.97 -3.14 10.83
C ARG A 201 -21.01 -2.79 11.95
N LYS A 202 -21.12 -1.60 12.53
CA LYS A 202 -20.17 -1.05 13.52
C LYS A 202 -19.94 -1.95 14.75
N ASP A 203 -20.98 -2.66 15.17
CA ASP A 203 -21.02 -3.60 16.30
C ASP A 203 -20.54 -5.02 15.96
N LEU A 204 -20.31 -5.32 14.68
CA LEU A 204 -19.85 -6.64 14.23
C LEU A 204 -18.33 -6.72 14.14
N PRO A 205 -17.74 -7.92 14.21
CA PRO A 205 -16.29 -8.12 14.10
C PRO A 205 -15.68 -7.57 12.81
N LEU A 206 -14.40 -7.20 12.88
CA LEU A 206 -13.62 -6.76 11.73
C LEU A 206 -13.36 -7.95 10.80
N GLN A 207 -13.76 -7.79 9.54
CA GLN A 207 -13.44 -8.73 8.48
C GLN A 207 -12.08 -8.39 7.89
N LYS A 208 -11.29 -9.43 7.60
CA LYS A 208 -9.90 -9.34 7.13
C LYS A 208 -9.73 -10.32 5.98
N LEU A 209 -9.48 -9.80 4.78
CA LEU A 209 -9.29 -10.60 3.58
C LEU A 209 -7.93 -10.29 2.97
N ILE A 210 -7.16 -11.32 2.60
CA ILE A 210 -5.92 -11.10 1.86
C ILE A 210 -6.30 -10.64 0.46
N PHE A 211 -6.01 -9.38 0.16
CA PHE A 211 -6.31 -8.77 -1.13
C PHE A 211 -5.23 -9.10 -2.15
N ALA A 212 -3.97 -8.88 -1.78
CA ALA A 212 -2.85 -9.06 -2.68
C ALA A 212 -1.54 -9.30 -1.93
N ASN A 213 -0.63 -9.96 -2.62
CA ASN A 213 0.78 -9.97 -2.29
C ASN A 213 1.52 -9.03 -3.23
N TRP A 214 2.55 -8.36 -2.72
CA TRP A 214 3.40 -7.50 -3.53
C TRP A 214 4.87 -7.76 -3.26
N ASN A 215 5.64 -7.94 -4.32
CA ASN A 215 7.09 -7.84 -4.27
C ASN A 215 7.59 -7.20 -5.56
N ARG A 216 8.89 -6.96 -5.66
CA ARG A 216 9.46 -6.27 -6.84
C ARG A 216 9.61 -7.16 -8.06
N VAL A 217 9.71 -8.47 -7.85
CA VAL A 217 9.94 -9.43 -8.92
C VAL A 217 8.63 -9.72 -9.64
N GLU A 218 7.58 -10.01 -8.88
CA GLU A 218 6.26 -10.40 -9.37
C GLU A 218 5.30 -9.20 -9.52
N GLY A 219 5.61 -8.08 -8.87
CA GLY A 219 4.70 -6.93 -8.82
C GLY A 219 3.53 -7.19 -7.87
N LEU A 220 2.37 -6.62 -8.19
CA LEU A 220 1.13 -6.79 -7.41
C LEU A 220 0.37 -8.01 -7.92
N VAL A 221 0.27 -9.04 -7.09
CA VAL A 221 -0.47 -10.28 -7.38
C VAL A 221 -1.75 -10.29 -6.53
N THR A 222 -2.90 -10.05 -7.16
CA THR A 222 -4.20 -10.06 -6.50
C THR A 222 -4.83 -11.45 -6.54
N HIS A 223 -5.47 -11.89 -5.45
CA HIS A 223 -6.14 -13.19 -5.39
C HIS A 223 -7.50 -13.20 -6.11
N GLU A 224 -8.29 -12.13 -5.92
CA GLU A 224 -9.57 -11.95 -6.61
C GLU A 224 -9.79 -10.45 -6.87
N SER A 225 -10.11 -10.09 -8.10
CA SER A 225 -10.18 -8.69 -8.52
C SER A 225 -11.53 -8.05 -8.22
N ASN A 226 -12.61 -8.84 -8.23
CA ASN A 226 -13.96 -8.31 -8.03
C ASN A 226 -14.28 -8.15 -6.54
N ARG A 227 -14.54 -6.90 -6.12
CA ARG A 227 -14.87 -6.56 -4.73
C ARG A 227 -16.09 -7.30 -4.20
N LEU A 228 -17.13 -7.49 -5.02
CA LEU A 228 -18.36 -8.18 -4.60
C LEU A 228 -18.10 -9.67 -4.38
N ILE A 229 -17.26 -10.29 -5.21
CA ILE A 229 -16.88 -11.70 -5.07
C ILE A 229 -16.02 -11.89 -3.82
N ARG A 230 -15.02 -11.02 -3.59
CA ARG A 230 -14.19 -11.09 -2.37
C ARG A 230 -15.02 -11.03 -1.08
N ARG A 231 -16.07 -10.22 -1.09
CA ARG A 231 -16.91 -9.94 0.08
C ARG A 231 -18.27 -10.66 0.04
N SER A 232 -18.38 -11.73 -0.74
CA SER A 232 -19.65 -12.43 -0.93
C SER A 232 -20.02 -13.34 0.23
N ASP A 233 -19.04 -13.77 1.04
CA ASP A 233 -19.30 -14.53 2.26
C ASP A 233 -19.67 -13.59 3.41
N PHE A 234 -20.90 -13.75 3.92
CA PHE A 234 -21.47 -12.94 5.00
C PHE A 234 -21.28 -13.62 6.36
N HIS A 235 -20.53 -14.72 6.44
CA HIS A 235 -20.08 -15.36 7.67
C HIS A 235 -21.20 -15.65 8.69
N GLY A 236 -22.37 -16.06 8.19
CA GLY A 236 -23.54 -16.43 8.98
C GLY A 236 -24.31 -15.24 9.56
N LEU A 237 -24.12 -14.02 9.04
CA LEU A 237 -24.88 -12.86 9.49
C LEU A 237 -26.39 -13.06 9.33
N THR A 238 -27.16 -12.60 10.31
CA THR A 238 -28.63 -12.57 10.20
C THR A 238 -29.08 -11.29 9.50
N LEU A 239 -29.82 -11.43 8.40
CA LEU A 239 -30.37 -10.33 7.62
C LEU A 239 -31.88 -10.19 7.88
N ASP A 240 -32.25 -9.13 8.59
CA ASP A 240 -33.67 -8.82 8.79
C ASP A 240 -34.29 -8.27 7.50
N VAL A 241 -35.31 -8.96 6.98
CA VAL A 241 -36.04 -8.56 5.78
C VAL A 241 -37.53 -8.39 6.04
N ALA A 242 -38.09 -7.32 5.48
CA ALA A 242 -39.53 -7.11 5.43
C ALA A 242 -40.06 -7.61 4.08
N VAL A 243 -41.13 -8.39 4.12
CA VAL A 243 -41.75 -8.99 2.93
C VAL A 243 -43.25 -8.70 2.91
N LEU A 244 -43.78 -8.42 1.72
CA LEU A 244 -45.20 -8.27 1.48
C LEU A 244 -45.76 -9.56 0.87
N HIS A 245 -46.98 -9.92 1.24
CA HIS A 245 -47.68 -11.03 0.62
C HIS A 245 -48.22 -10.63 -0.76
N GLU A 246 -47.57 -11.09 -1.82
CA GLU A 246 -47.91 -10.76 -3.20
C GLU A 246 -47.70 -11.98 -4.12
N PRO A 247 -48.65 -12.92 -4.15
CA PRO A 247 -48.56 -14.08 -5.04
C PRO A 247 -48.54 -13.66 -6.53
N PRO A 248 -47.72 -14.31 -7.39
CA PRO A 248 -46.85 -15.46 -7.11
C PRO A 248 -45.43 -15.09 -6.64
N ASN A 249 -45.14 -13.80 -6.51
CA ASN A 249 -43.80 -13.28 -6.22
C ASN A 249 -43.35 -13.66 -4.81
N THR A 250 -44.20 -13.41 -3.82
CA THR A 250 -43.93 -13.70 -2.41
C THR A 250 -45.16 -14.29 -1.76
N ILE A 251 -45.05 -15.51 -1.25
CA ILE A 251 -46.14 -16.21 -0.59
C ILE A 251 -45.73 -16.44 0.86
N LEU A 252 -46.59 -16.04 1.79
CA LEU A 252 -46.36 -16.15 3.22
C LEU A 252 -47.18 -17.34 3.72
N TYR A 253 -46.51 -18.37 4.19
CA TYR A 253 -47.15 -19.55 4.75
C TYR A 253 -46.86 -19.61 6.25
N LYS A 254 -47.92 -19.70 7.06
CA LYS A 254 -47.81 -19.82 8.51
C LYS A 254 -48.59 -21.04 8.96
N GLU A 255 -47.86 -22.06 9.41
CA GLU A 255 -48.43 -23.25 10.04
C GLU A 255 -48.41 -23.07 11.56
N THR A 256 -49.41 -23.59 12.26
CA THR A 256 -49.43 -23.62 13.73
C THR A 256 -48.16 -24.34 14.22
N ASP A 257 -47.35 -23.68 15.06
CA ASP A 257 -46.05 -24.14 15.58
C ASP A 257 -44.85 -24.11 14.62
N ARG A 258 -44.94 -23.43 13.47
CA ARG A 258 -43.76 -23.17 12.61
C ARG A 258 -43.47 -21.69 12.43
N PRO A 259 -42.18 -21.32 12.26
CA PRO A 259 -41.83 -19.97 11.84
C PRO A 259 -42.46 -19.65 10.49
N LEU A 260 -42.72 -18.37 10.25
CA LEU A 260 -43.27 -17.88 9.00
C LEU A 260 -42.38 -18.31 7.84
N GLU A 261 -42.90 -19.13 6.93
CA GLU A 261 -42.17 -19.52 5.73
C GLU A 261 -42.46 -18.53 4.60
N VAL A 262 -41.39 -18.00 4.01
CA VAL A 262 -41.46 -17.18 2.80
C VAL A 262 -41.17 -18.07 1.59
N THR A 263 -42.15 -18.16 0.69
CA THR A 263 -42.09 -18.94 -0.55
C THR A 263 -42.44 -18.03 -1.75
N GLY A 264 -42.78 -18.62 -2.91
CA GLY A 264 -42.92 -17.88 -4.17
C GLY A 264 -41.58 -17.66 -4.87
N TYR A 265 -41.58 -16.86 -5.94
CA TYR A 265 -40.38 -16.59 -6.74
C TYR A 265 -39.25 -15.96 -5.91
N TYR A 266 -39.53 -14.90 -5.17
CA TYR A 266 -38.52 -14.22 -4.35
C TYR A 266 -38.08 -15.04 -3.15
N GLY A 267 -38.96 -15.89 -2.58
CA GLY A 267 -38.57 -16.84 -1.54
C GLY A 267 -37.54 -17.86 -2.02
N GLN A 268 -37.65 -18.34 -3.27
CA GLN A 268 -36.65 -19.23 -3.87
C GLN A 268 -35.33 -18.51 -4.14
N VAL A 269 -35.38 -17.29 -4.68
CA VAL A 269 -34.18 -16.46 -4.90
C VAL A 269 -33.47 -16.19 -3.58
N TRP A 270 -34.20 -15.84 -2.51
CA TRP A 270 -33.64 -15.59 -1.19
C TRP A 270 -32.87 -16.78 -0.65
N ARG A 271 -33.43 -18.00 -0.73
CA ARG A 271 -32.73 -19.23 -0.28
C ARG A 271 -31.46 -19.50 -1.08
N ILE A 272 -31.45 -19.23 -2.38
CA ILE A 272 -30.24 -19.36 -3.20
C ILE A 272 -29.18 -18.36 -2.73
N LEU A 273 -29.59 -17.12 -2.44
CA LEU A 273 -28.68 -16.09 -1.91
C LEU A 273 -28.16 -16.47 -0.52
N GLU A 274 -29.02 -16.93 0.38
CA GLU A 274 -28.69 -17.40 1.74
C GLU A 274 -27.59 -18.47 1.69
N GLN A 275 -27.75 -19.47 0.83
CA GLN A 275 -26.78 -20.54 0.63
C GLN A 275 -25.47 -20.05 -0.01
N LYS A 276 -25.54 -19.19 -1.02
CA LYS A 276 -24.35 -18.74 -1.77
C LYS A 276 -23.54 -17.69 -1.02
N LEU A 277 -24.21 -16.85 -0.24
CA LEU A 277 -23.61 -15.73 0.47
C LEU A 277 -23.43 -16.02 1.96
N ASN A 278 -23.87 -17.19 2.46
CA ASN A 278 -23.68 -17.63 3.84
C ASN A 278 -24.22 -16.62 4.86
N PHE A 279 -25.52 -16.33 4.79
CA PHE A 279 -26.26 -15.54 5.78
C PHE A 279 -27.47 -16.34 6.30
N THR A 280 -28.21 -15.80 7.28
CA THR A 280 -29.50 -16.34 7.76
C THR A 280 -30.60 -15.30 7.73
#